data_AF-A0A1M7SML4-F1
#
_entry.id   AF-A0A1M7SML4-F1
#
_cell.length_a   1.000
_cell.length_b   1.000
_cell.length_c   1.000
_cell.angle_alpha   90.00
_cell.angle_beta   90.00
_cell.angle_gamma   90.00
#
_symmetry.space_group_name_H-M   'P 1'
#
loop_
_entity.id
_entity.type
_entity.pdbx_description
1 polymer ?
#
loop_
_entity_poly.entity_id
_entity_poly.type
_entity_poly.pdbx_seq_one_letter_code
_entity_poly.pdbx_strand_id
1 'polypeptide(L)'
;MIRKTQLALYVAEDTEKMAEQAAELIEAKSVEAIKERGIFNIALSGGSTPLPLFRLLSSSAWRKRINWDKTAIYWVDERCYGPDHEQSNYRRAKAELLSNISSIKIYRMRGEEDPVKAALDYENMLKEHFNCTGDEIPRFDCVILGVGEDGHVASLYPNMPGLKIKNRLIVDQYVPSLHKARLTMTLELLNNSRCCIFLASGKKKYHVLETALNLMKEPVLPAQMVRPYNGSLCWIIDEAAYRGEKSE
;
A
#
# COMPACT_ATOMS: atom_id res chain seq x y z
N MET A 1 0.27 -26.55 2.03
CA MET A 1 1.25 -25.65 2.69
C MET A 1 0.53 -24.85 3.76
N ILE A 2 1.01 -24.87 5.01
CA ILE A 2 0.48 -24.00 6.08
C ILE A 2 0.92 -22.57 5.74
N ARG A 3 -0.02 -21.71 5.35
CA ARG A 3 0.21 -20.27 5.15
C ARG A 3 0.54 -19.68 6.52
N LYS A 4 1.73 -19.11 6.69
CA LYS A 4 2.16 -18.43 7.91
C LYS A 4 2.30 -16.95 7.59
N THR A 5 1.40 -16.14 8.15
CA THR A 5 1.55 -14.68 8.17
C THR A 5 2.19 -14.29 9.49
N GLN A 6 3.35 -13.63 9.43
CA GLN A 6 3.94 -13.01 10.62
C GLN A 6 3.27 -11.67 10.87
N LEU A 7 2.52 -11.53 11.97
CA LEU A 7 1.89 -10.28 12.37
C LEU A 7 2.80 -9.52 13.34
N ALA A 8 2.98 -8.22 13.11
CA ALA A 8 3.58 -7.29 14.06
C ALA A 8 2.69 -6.04 14.21
N LEU A 9 2.57 -5.53 15.43
CA LEU A 9 1.93 -4.27 15.74
C LEU A 9 2.95 -3.35 16.44
N TYR A 10 3.19 -2.19 15.85
CA TYR A 10 4.02 -1.12 16.40
C TYR A 10 3.13 0.05 16.76
N VAL A 11 3.17 0.45 18.03
CA VAL A 11 2.50 1.66 18.51
C VAL A 11 3.57 2.72 18.74
N ALA A 12 3.57 3.73 17.90
CA ALA A 12 4.49 4.86 17.95
C ALA A 12 3.86 6.03 18.71
N GLU A 13 4.68 6.91 19.27
CA GLU A 13 4.23 8.10 20.00
C GLU A 13 3.34 9.00 19.13
N ASP A 14 3.80 9.27 17.90
CA ASP A 14 3.15 10.17 16.96
C ASP A 14 3.44 9.77 15.50
N THR A 15 2.97 10.61 14.57
CA THR A 15 3.17 10.40 13.13
C THR A 15 4.62 10.47 12.66
N GLU A 16 5.50 11.18 13.37
CA GLU A 16 6.93 11.25 13.02
C GLU A 16 7.62 9.94 13.40
N LYS A 17 7.34 9.42 14.60
CA LYS A 17 7.82 8.11 15.05
C LYS A 17 7.23 6.96 14.25
N MET A 18 5.99 7.07 13.77
CA MET A 18 5.44 6.13 12.79
C MET A 18 6.26 6.13 11.49
N ALA A 19 6.63 7.32 10.99
CA ALA A 19 7.40 7.46 9.76
C ALA A 19 8.81 6.88 9.91
N GLU A 20 9.48 7.13 11.03
CA GLU A 20 10.79 6.53 11.35
C GLU A 20 10.70 4.99 11.37
N GLN A 21 9.74 4.43 12.12
CA GLN A 21 9.56 2.98 12.21
C GLN A 21 9.27 2.34 10.84
N ALA A 22 8.46 3.00 10.01
CA ALA A 22 8.16 2.54 8.67
C ALA A 22 9.39 2.64 7.75
N ALA A 23 10.16 3.72 7.83
CA ALA A 23 11.37 3.92 7.04
C ALA A 23 12.46 2.87 7.36
N GLU A 24 12.63 2.51 8.63
CA GLU A 24 13.55 1.44 9.06
C GLU A 24 13.14 0.07 8.50
N LEU A 25 11.85 -0.26 8.54
CA LEU A 25 11.36 -1.51 7.95
C LEU A 25 11.55 -1.52 6.43
N ILE A 26 11.28 -0.40 5.76
CA ILE A 26 11.47 -0.28 4.31
C ILE A 26 12.96 -0.42 3.95
N GLU A 27 13.86 0.23 4.69
CA GLU A 27 15.30 0.07 4.48
C GLU A 27 15.72 -1.40 4.62
N ALA A 28 15.34 -2.06 5.71
CA ALA A 28 15.66 -3.47 5.94
C ALA A 28 15.12 -4.37 4.80
N LYS A 29 13.87 -4.15 4.37
CA LYS A 29 13.27 -4.90 3.26
C LYS A 29 13.92 -4.60 1.91
N SER A 30 14.39 -3.36 1.70
CA SER A 30 15.12 -2.97 0.49
C SER A 30 16.48 -3.67 0.41
N VAL A 31 17.22 -3.73 1.53
CA VAL A 31 18.52 -4.41 1.60
C VAL A 31 18.36 -5.90 1.34
N GLU A 32 17.37 -6.53 1.98
CA GLU A 32 17.03 -7.96 1.77
C GLU A 32 16.69 -8.24 0.30
N ALA A 33 15.77 -7.46 -0.28
CA ALA A 33 15.32 -7.66 -1.65
C ALA A 33 16.42 -7.45 -2.68
N ILE A 34 17.23 -6.40 -2.54
CA ILE A 34 18.34 -6.12 -3.45
C ILE A 34 19.42 -7.21 -3.35
N LYS A 35 19.71 -7.70 -2.14
CA LYS A 35 20.68 -8.78 -1.95
C LYS A 35 20.23 -10.08 -2.61
N GLU A 36 18.95 -10.44 -2.48
CA GLU A 36 18.42 -11.72 -2.93
C GLU A 36 17.97 -11.73 -4.40
N ARG A 37 17.45 -10.61 -4.89
CA ARG A 37 16.75 -10.51 -6.19
C ARG A 37 17.30 -9.40 -7.09
N GLY A 38 18.26 -8.61 -6.61
CA GLY A 38 18.86 -7.52 -7.38
C GLY A 38 18.00 -6.26 -7.50
N ILE A 39 16.75 -6.29 -7.05
CA ILE A 39 15.79 -5.19 -7.14
C ILE A 39 14.86 -5.19 -5.92
N PHE A 40 14.45 -4.00 -5.48
CA PHE A 40 13.42 -3.78 -4.46
C PHE A 40 12.15 -3.22 -5.12
N ASN A 41 11.04 -3.97 -5.05
CA ASN A 41 9.76 -3.57 -5.59
C ASN A 41 8.82 -3.12 -4.46
N ILE A 42 8.48 -1.83 -4.44
CA ILE A 42 7.60 -1.23 -3.43
C ILE A 42 6.34 -0.63 -4.07
N ALA A 43 5.17 -0.95 -3.51
CA ALA A 43 3.91 -0.32 -3.89
C ALA A 43 3.45 0.68 -2.82
N LEU A 44 3.06 1.88 -3.26
CA LEU A 44 2.64 2.98 -2.40
C LEU A 44 1.13 3.16 -2.41
N SER A 45 0.58 3.61 -1.28
CA SER A 45 -0.78 4.12 -1.20
C SER A 45 -0.81 5.64 -1.15
N GLY A 46 -1.98 6.20 -1.47
CA GLY A 46 -2.27 7.61 -1.29
C GLY A 46 -2.63 8.01 0.14
N GLY A 47 -3.34 9.14 0.25
CA GLY A 47 -3.81 9.67 1.54
C GLY A 47 -2.81 10.65 2.18
N SER A 48 -3.14 11.09 3.40
CA SER A 48 -2.28 11.99 4.19
C SER A 48 -1.34 11.23 5.12
N THR A 49 -1.73 10.04 5.59
CA THR A 49 -0.95 9.22 6.54
C THR A 49 0.46 8.86 6.06
N PRO A 50 0.72 8.51 4.78
CA PRO A 50 2.09 8.19 4.35
C PRO A 50 2.96 9.43 4.07
N LEU A 51 2.43 10.66 4.13
CA LEU A 51 3.20 11.86 3.75
C LEU A 51 4.40 12.13 4.67
N PRO A 52 4.30 11.98 6.00
CA PRO A 52 5.48 12.08 6.88
C PRO A 52 6.59 11.08 6.50
N LEU A 53 6.22 9.84 6.13
CA LEU A 53 7.17 8.85 5.62
C LEU A 53 7.82 9.30 4.31
N PHE A 54 7.05 9.82 3.35
CA PHE A 54 7.58 10.29 2.08
C PHE A 54 8.59 11.42 2.26
N ARG A 55 8.29 12.40 3.12
CA ARG A 55 9.20 13.49 3.49
C ARG A 55 10.44 13.00 4.20
N LEU A 56 10.30 12.02 5.09
CA LEU A 56 11.43 11.43 5.79
C LEU A 56 12.36 10.75 4.79
N LEU A 57 11.84 9.88 3.92
CA LEU A 57 12.63 9.16 2.92
C LEU A 57 13.30 10.09 1.89
N SER A 58 12.73 11.27 1.61
CA SER A 58 13.35 12.27 0.74
C SER A 58 14.39 13.16 1.43
N SER A 59 14.44 13.16 2.77
CA SER A 59 15.39 13.96 3.54
C SER A 59 16.84 13.56 3.26
N SER A 60 17.79 14.49 3.47
CA SER A 60 19.22 14.24 3.27
C SER A 60 19.76 13.08 4.13
N ALA A 61 19.19 12.89 5.33
CA ALA A 61 19.58 11.84 6.26
C ALA A 61 19.16 10.44 5.80
N TRP A 62 18.04 10.33 5.08
CA TRP A 62 17.45 9.04 4.69
C TRP A 62 17.59 8.70 3.22
N ARG A 63 17.61 9.68 2.32
CA ARG A 63 17.61 9.41 0.87
C ARG A 63 18.79 8.56 0.37
N LYS A 64 19.88 8.47 1.14
CA LYS A 64 21.06 7.64 0.84
C LYS A 64 21.02 6.24 1.46
N ARG A 65 20.06 5.96 2.34
CA ARG A 65 19.89 4.67 3.02
C ARG A 65 19.23 3.62 2.13
N ILE A 66 18.37 4.06 1.21
CA ILE A 66 17.75 3.21 0.19
C ILE A 66 18.51 3.36 -1.12
N ASN A 67 18.83 2.24 -1.76
CA ASN A 67 19.42 2.24 -3.09
C ASN A 67 18.31 2.41 -4.16
N TRP A 68 18.03 3.66 -4.52
CA TRP A 68 16.96 4.02 -5.47
C TRP A 68 17.21 3.54 -6.91
N ASP A 69 18.48 3.39 -7.33
CA ASP A 69 18.84 2.83 -8.65
C ASP A 69 18.34 1.38 -8.81
N LYS A 70 18.20 0.67 -7.68
CA LYS A 70 17.67 -0.70 -7.60
C LYS A 70 16.27 -0.76 -7.01
N THR A 71 15.53 0.34 -7.05
CA THR A 71 14.16 0.40 -6.54
C THR A 71 13.16 0.69 -7.66
N ALA A 72 12.07 -0.07 -7.67
CA ALA A 72 10.91 0.16 -8.53
C ALA A 72 9.68 0.50 -7.69
N ILE A 73 9.01 1.60 -8.04
CA ILE A 73 7.85 2.12 -7.33
C ILE A 73 6.57 1.95 -8.14
N TYR A 74 5.56 1.44 -7.46
CA TYR A 74 4.22 1.12 -7.97
C TYR A 74 3.15 1.76 -7.07
N TRP A 75 1.88 1.67 -7.47
CA TRP A 75 0.75 2.17 -6.68
C TRP A 75 -0.25 1.06 -6.41
N VAL A 76 -0.74 0.98 -5.17
CA VAL A 76 -1.80 0.02 -4.80
C VAL A 76 -3.16 0.44 -5.33
N ASP A 77 -3.37 1.74 -5.49
CA ASP A 77 -4.55 2.33 -6.11
C ASP A 77 -4.24 3.72 -6.68
N GLU A 78 -5.11 4.17 -7.58
CA GLU A 78 -5.09 5.52 -8.10
C GLU A 78 -6.49 6.00 -8.45
N ARG A 79 -6.66 7.31 -8.39
CA ARG A 79 -7.87 8.03 -8.72
C ARG A 79 -7.89 8.21 -10.23
N CYS A 80 -9.03 8.03 -10.88
CA CYS A 80 -9.18 8.25 -12.32
C CYS A 80 -9.16 9.76 -12.66
N TYR A 81 -8.00 10.38 -12.46
CA TYR A 81 -7.65 11.74 -12.86
C TYR A 81 -6.25 11.73 -13.50
N GLY A 82 -5.92 12.81 -14.18
CA GLY A 82 -4.57 13.01 -14.71
C GLY A 82 -3.48 13.11 -13.65
N PRO A 83 -2.22 12.88 -14.04
CA PRO A 83 -1.08 12.76 -13.13
C PRO A 83 -0.73 14.06 -12.39
N ASP A 84 -1.23 15.20 -12.87
CA ASP A 84 -1.07 16.51 -12.24
C ASP A 84 -2.33 16.98 -11.49
N HIS A 85 -3.37 16.13 -11.36
CA HIS A 85 -4.55 16.47 -10.58
C HIS A 85 -4.26 16.41 -9.07
N GLU A 86 -4.86 17.31 -8.27
CA GLU A 86 -4.62 17.40 -6.81
C GLU A 86 -4.99 16.13 -6.03
N GLN A 87 -5.91 15.34 -6.59
CA GLN A 87 -6.36 14.06 -6.01
C GLN A 87 -5.53 12.85 -6.47
N SER A 88 -4.56 13.02 -7.37
CA SER A 88 -3.68 11.91 -7.79
C SER A 88 -2.73 11.50 -6.65
N ASN A 89 -2.69 10.20 -6.38
CA ASN A 89 -1.72 9.59 -5.47
C ASN A 89 -0.30 9.76 -6.02
N TYR A 90 -0.12 9.59 -7.33
CA TYR A 90 1.15 9.84 -8.01
C TYR A 90 1.63 11.29 -7.82
N ARG A 91 0.77 12.29 -8.04
CA ARG A 91 1.14 13.71 -7.85
C ARG A 91 1.70 13.96 -6.45
N ARG A 92 1.01 13.44 -5.42
CA ARG A 92 1.40 13.62 -4.02
C ARG A 92 2.75 12.96 -3.72
N ALA A 93 2.93 11.70 -4.14
CA ALA A 93 4.21 11.02 -3.99
C ALA A 93 5.33 11.73 -4.74
N LYS A 94 5.04 12.26 -5.94
CA LYS A 94 6.01 13.04 -6.72
C LYS A 94 6.51 14.26 -5.96
N ALA A 95 5.58 15.04 -5.40
CA ALA A 95 5.91 16.26 -4.65
C ALA A 95 6.70 15.99 -3.37
N GLU A 96 6.38 14.92 -2.63
CA GLU A 96 6.89 14.68 -1.28
C GLU A 96 8.10 13.74 -1.23
N LEU A 97 8.24 12.87 -2.24
CA LEU A 97 9.30 11.86 -2.32
C LEU A 97 10.06 11.92 -3.64
N LEU A 98 9.38 11.68 -4.76
CA LEU A 98 10.05 11.27 -6.01
C LEU A 98 10.92 12.37 -6.62
N SER A 99 10.57 13.65 -6.42
CA SER A 99 11.35 14.78 -6.93
C SER A 99 12.74 14.93 -6.28
N ASN A 100 12.99 14.27 -5.16
CA ASN A 100 14.23 14.41 -4.37
C ASN A 100 15.13 13.16 -4.41
N ILE A 101 14.73 12.12 -5.15
CA ILE A 101 15.44 10.86 -5.30
C ILE A 101 15.75 10.61 -6.79
N SER A 102 16.97 10.19 -7.11
CA SER A 102 17.41 9.97 -8.49
C SER A 102 17.21 8.52 -8.94
N SER A 103 17.22 8.31 -10.26
CA SER A 103 17.35 6.98 -10.91
C SER A 103 16.27 5.93 -10.60
N ILE A 104 15.12 6.38 -10.16
CA ILE A 104 14.03 5.52 -9.76
C ILE A 104 13.22 5.01 -10.96
N LYS A 105 12.87 3.71 -10.95
CA LYS A 105 11.87 3.18 -11.88
C LYS A 105 10.48 3.46 -11.32
N ILE A 106 9.66 4.19 -12.06
CA ILE A 106 8.32 4.60 -11.62
C ILE A 106 7.27 4.03 -12.57
N TYR A 107 6.32 3.29 -12.00
CA TYR A 107 5.21 2.67 -12.72
C TYR A 107 3.89 3.14 -12.14
N ARG A 108 3.46 4.34 -12.56
CA ARG A 108 2.18 4.93 -12.13
C ARG A 108 0.99 4.26 -12.81
N MET A 109 -0.11 4.14 -12.10
CA MET A 109 -1.41 3.88 -12.70
C MET A 109 -1.84 5.12 -13.52
N ARG A 110 -2.41 4.91 -14.71
CA ARG A 110 -2.81 6.00 -15.62
C ARG A 110 -4.27 6.36 -15.41
N GLY A 111 -4.53 7.18 -14.40
CA GLY A 111 -5.88 7.60 -14.04
C GLY A 111 -6.58 8.47 -15.09
N GLU A 112 -5.84 9.05 -16.04
CA GLU A 112 -6.37 9.82 -17.16
C GLU A 112 -6.97 8.98 -18.30
N GLU A 113 -6.66 7.68 -18.34
CA GLU A 113 -7.14 6.78 -19.39
C GLU A 113 -8.51 6.18 -19.03
N ASP A 114 -9.13 5.49 -19.99
CA ASP A 114 -10.32 4.67 -19.72
C ASP A 114 -10.01 3.66 -18.59
N PRO A 115 -10.82 3.61 -17.51
CA PRO A 115 -10.49 2.79 -16.34
C PRO A 115 -10.31 1.30 -16.65
N VAL A 116 -11.14 0.72 -17.52
CA VAL A 116 -11.08 -0.70 -17.86
C VAL A 116 -9.77 -1.01 -18.58
N LYS A 117 -9.43 -0.20 -19.59
CA LYS A 117 -8.16 -0.30 -20.32
C LYS A 117 -6.97 -0.07 -19.39
N ALA A 118 -7.00 0.98 -18.58
CA ALA A 118 -5.90 1.34 -17.67
C ALA A 118 -5.62 0.24 -16.63
N ALA A 119 -6.67 -0.42 -16.12
CA ALA A 119 -6.52 -1.57 -15.21
C ALA A 119 -5.85 -2.75 -15.91
N LEU A 120 -6.26 -3.07 -17.15
CA LEU A 120 -5.67 -4.16 -17.93
C LEU A 120 -4.20 -3.87 -18.29
N ASP A 121 -3.91 -2.65 -18.75
CA ASP A 121 -2.55 -2.24 -19.11
C ASP A 121 -1.61 -2.26 -17.90
N TYR A 122 -2.09 -1.82 -16.74
CA TYR A 122 -1.30 -1.89 -15.51
C TYR A 122 -1.05 -3.34 -15.08
N GLU A 123 -2.04 -4.23 -15.18
CA GLU A 123 -1.87 -5.65 -14.89
C GLU A 123 -0.84 -6.31 -15.84
N ASN A 124 -0.92 -6.03 -17.14
CA ASN A 124 0.02 -6.56 -18.13
C ASN A 124 1.45 -6.06 -17.86
N MET A 125 1.59 -4.77 -17.58
CA MET A 125 2.87 -4.16 -17.20
C MET A 125 3.47 -4.82 -15.95
N LEU A 126 2.65 -5.13 -14.94
CA LEU A 126 3.12 -5.86 -13.76
C LEU A 126 3.61 -7.27 -14.13
N LYS A 127 2.85 -8.03 -14.92
CA LYS A 127 3.25 -9.38 -15.34
C LYS A 127 4.56 -9.35 -16.12
N GLU A 128 4.72 -8.40 -17.02
CA GLU A 128 5.95 -8.21 -17.81
C GLU A 128 7.16 -7.89 -16.91
N HIS A 129 7.05 -6.88 -16.04
CA HIS A 129 8.19 -6.46 -15.22
C HIS A 129 8.60 -7.45 -14.14
N PHE A 130 7.68 -8.28 -13.66
CA PHE A 130 7.98 -9.37 -12.74
C PHE A 130 8.36 -10.67 -13.46
N ASN A 131 8.40 -10.67 -14.80
CA ASN A 131 8.66 -11.84 -15.65
C ASN A 131 7.74 -13.02 -15.31
N CYS A 132 6.47 -12.74 -15.02
CA CYS A 132 5.49 -13.78 -14.67
C CYS A 132 5.17 -14.65 -15.90
N THR A 133 5.11 -15.95 -15.69
CA THR A 133 4.72 -16.95 -16.69
C THR A 133 3.40 -17.62 -16.27
N GLY A 134 2.51 -17.87 -17.24
CA GLY A 134 1.22 -18.50 -16.96
C GLY A 134 0.40 -17.74 -15.91
N ASP A 135 0.02 -18.46 -14.84
CA ASP A 135 -0.78 -17.94 -13.72
C ASP A 135 0.06 -17.36 -12.58
N GLU A 136 1.35 -17.13 -12.77
CA GLU A 136 2.21 -16.50 -11.76
C GLU A 136 1.73 -15.08 -11.43
N ILE A 137 1.73 -14.77 -10.13
CA ILE A 137 1.32 -13.47 -9.61
C ILE A 137 2.58 -12.66 -9.24
N PRO A 138 2.68 -11.40 -9.70
CA PRO A 138 3.71 -10.46 -9.24
C PRO A 138 3.81 -10.41 -7.71
N ARG A 139 5.04 -10.45 -7.19
CA ARG A 139 5.30 -10.52 -5.75
C ARG A 139 6.12 -9.34 -5.27
N PHE A 140 5.44 -8.34 -4.73
CA PHE A 140 6.07 -7.15 -4.15
C PHE A 140 6.89 -7.49 -2.90
N ASP A 141 8.01 -6.77 -2.71
CA ASP A 141 8.83 -6.89 -1.52
C ASP A 141 8.19 -6.14 -0.35
N CYS A 142 7.60 -4.98 -0.62
CA CYS A 142 6.89 -4.17 0.36
C CYS A 142 5.67 -3.47 -0.25
N VAL A 143 4.56 -3.47 0.46
CA VAL A 143 3.33 -2.74 0.08
C VAL A 143 2.92 -1.85 1.24
N ILE A 144 2.86 -0.54 1.00
CA ILE A 144 2.43 0.46 1.99
C ILE A 144 0.93 0.70 1.80
N LEU A 145 0.18 0.52 2.88
CA LEU A 145 -1.27 0.60 2.90
C LEU A 145 -1.74 1.61 3.94
N GLY A 146 -2.81 2.34 3.60
CA GLY A 146 -3.65 3.00 4.60
C GLY A 146 -4.89 2.16 4.89
N VAL A 147 -5.65 2.56 5.91
CA VAL A 147 -6.98 2.03 6.19
C VAL A 147 -7.99 3.18 6.37
N GLY A 148 -9.12 3.08 5.70
CA GLY A 148 -10.27 3.98 5.87
C GLY A 148 -10.92 3.84 7.24
N GLU A 149 -11.72 4.81 7.68
CA GLU A 149 -12.53 4.65 8.91
C GLU A 149 -13.62 3.56 8.78
N ASP A 150 -14.00 3.26 7.54
CA ASP A 150 -14.87 2.15 7.14
C ASP A 150 -14.11 0.83 6.91
N GLY A 151 -12.80 0.79 7.12
CA GLY A 151 -11.96 -0.41 6.93
C GLY A 151 -11.56 -0.70 5.48
N HIS A 152 -11.85 0.21 4.53
CA HIS A 152 -11.35 0.06 3.17
C HIS A 152 -9.83 0.11 3.11
N VAL A 153 -9.26 -0.56 2.11
CA VAL A 153 -7.82 -0.58 1.81
C VAL A 153 -7.62 -0.41 0.33
N ALA A 154 -6.62 0.37 -0.09
CA ALA A 154 -6.50 0.78 -1.49
C ALA A 154 -7.84 1.41 -1.93
N SER A 155 -8.46 0.93 -3.00
CA SER A 155 -9.87 1.27 -3.30
C SER A 155 -10.82 0.08 -3.17
N LEU A 156 -10.52 -0.87 -2.27
CA LEU A 156 -11.38 -2.00 -1.92
C LEU A 156 -12.20 -1.68 -0.67
N TYR A 157 -13.51 -1.52 -0.83
CA TYR A 157 -14.44 -1.11 0.23
C TYR A 157 -15.29 -2.29 0.73
N PRO A 158 -15.80 -2.23 1.98
CA PRO A 158 -16.70 -3.25 2.50
C PRO A 158 -17.89 -3.52 1.58
N ASN A 159 -18.28 -4.79 1.49
CA ASN A 159 -19.45 -5.25 0.71
C ASN A 159 -19.43 -4.92 -0.78
N MET A 160 -18.28 -4.56 -1.36
CA MET A 160 -18.16 -4.28 -2.79
C MET A 160 -17.70 -5.49 -3.62
N PRO A 161 -18.11 -5.60 -4.90
CA PRO A 161 -17.73 -6.72 -5.77
C PRO A 161 -16.22 -6.95 -5.90
N GLY A 162 -15.42 -5.89 -5.79
CA GLY A 162 -13.95 -5.95 -5.85
C GLY A 162 -13.31 -6.94 -4.88
N LEU A 163 -13.95 -7.20 -3.73
CA LEU A 163 -13.46 -8.14 -2.72
C LEU A 163 -13.53 -9.61 -3.17
N LYS A 164 -14.35 -9.93 -4.18
CA LYS A 164 -14.56 -11.30 -4.66
C LYS A 164 -13.72 -11.64 -5.90
N ILE A 165 -12.99 -10.68 -6.44
CA ILE A 165 -12.24 -10.84 -7.69
C ILE A 165 -10.97 -11.67 -7.42
N LYS A 166 -10.81 -12.76 -8.19
CA LYS A 166 -9.68 -13.71 -8.08
C LYS A 166 -8.95 -13.96 -9.40
N ASN A 167 -9.54 -13.56 -10.53
CA ASN A 167 -9.02 -13.78 -11.88
C ASN A 167 -8.35 -12.54 -12.49
N ARG A 168 -8.20 -11.48 -11.68
CA ARG A 168 -7.56 -10.21 -12.05
C ARG A 168 -6.71 -9.72 -10.90
N LEU A 169 -5.64 -9.02 -11.24
CA LEU A 169 -4.70 -8.44 -10.27
C LEU A 169 -4.98 -6.95 -10.06
N ILE A 170 -5.48 -6.29 -11.09
CA ILE A 170 -5.84 -4.86 -11.09
C ILE A 170 -7.25 -4.72 -11.66
N VAL A 171 -8.07 -3.89 -11.01
CA VAL A 171 -9.46 -3.68 -11.41
C VAL A 171 -9.82 -2.20 -11.40
N ASP A 172 -10.69 -1.82 -12.32
CA ASP A 172 -11.45 -0.58 -12.26
C ASP A 172 -12.63 -0.76 -11.30
N GLN A 173 -12.56 -0.09 -10.16
CA GLN A 173 -13.63 -0.11 -9.18
C GLN A 173 -14.38 1.23 -9.21
N TYR A 174 -15.65 1.18 -9.60
CA TYR A 174 -16.55 2.30 -9.38
C TYR A 174 -17.00 2.33 -7.93
N VAL A 175 -16.82 3.46 -7.23
CA VAL A 175 -17.20 3.65 -5.83
C VAL A 175 -18.48 4.51 -5.78
N PRO A 176 -19.67 3.92 -5.54
CA PRO A 176 -20.95 4.63 -5.64
C PRO A 176 -21.05 5.84 -4.72
N SER A 177 -20.61 5.74 -3.47
CA SER A 177 -20.66 6.83 -2.49
C SER A 177 -19.88 8.07 -2.94
N LEU A 178 -18.85 7.89 -3.77
CA LEU A 178 -18.02 8.98 -4.28
C LEU A 178 -18.40 9.40 -5.71
N HIS A 179 -19.22 8.60 -6.41
CA HIS A 179 -19.51 8.76 -7.84
C HIS A 179 -18.23 8.84 -8.70
N LYS A 180 -17.23 8.00 -8.38
CA LYS A 180 -15.92 8.01 -9.04
C LYS A 180 -15.40 6.59 -9.27
N ALA A 181 -14.69 6.42 -10.38
CA ALA A 181 -13.86 5.26 -10.64
C ALA A 181 -12.48 5.38 -9.94
N ARG A 182 -11.91 4.21 -9.65
CA ARG A 182 -10.58 4.00 -9.07
C ARG A 182 -9.92 2.84 -9.79
N LEU A 183 -8.61 2.91 -9.97
CA LEU A 183 -7.79 1.74 -10.29
C LEU A 183 -7.29 1.17 -8.97
N THR A 184 -7.33 -0.15 -8.77
CA THR A 184 -6.89 -0.76 -7.50
C THR A 184 -6.32 -2.15 -7.70
N MET A 185 -5.31 -2.48 -6.91
CA MET A 185 -4.88 -3.85 -6.68
C MET A 185 -6.01 -4.64 -6.01
N THR A 186 -6.15 -5.91 -6.41
CA THR A 186 -7.06 -6.86 -5.78
C THR A 186 -6.46 -7.46 -4.51
N LEU A 187 -7.30 -8.08 -3.67
CA LEU A 187 -6.82 -8.82 -2.49
C LEU A 187 -5.83 -9.92 -2.86
N GLU A 188 -6.00 -10.56 -4.01
CA GLU A 188 -5.11 -11.62 -4.49
C GLU A 188 -3.68 -11.10 -4.69
N LEU A 189 -3.54 -9.94 -5.35
CA LEU A 189 -2.24 -9.31 -5.55
C LEU A 189 -1.64 -8.79 -4.23
N LEU A 190 -2.44 -8.12 -3.39
CA LEU A 190 -1.99 -7.64 -2.08
C LEU A 190 -1.46 -8.80 -1.22
N ASN A 191 -2.20 -9.91 -1.16
CA ASN A 191 -1.85 -11.07 -0.33
C ASN A 191 -0.71 -11.92 -0.90
N ASN A 192 -0.31 -11.72 -2.15
CA ASN A 192 0.89 -12.35 -2.70
C ASN A 192 2.20 -11.67 -2.25
N SER A 193 2.12 -10.47 -1.66
CA SER A 193 3.28 -9.67 -1.24
C SER A 193 4.10 -10.32 -0.12
N ARG A 194 5.40 -9.98 -0.05
CA ARG A 194 6.31 -10.44 1.03
C ARG A 194 6.09 -9.68 2.33
N CYS A 195 5.76 -8.40 2.25
CA CYS A 195 5.48 -7.54 3.38
C CYS A 195 4.36 -6.56 3.03
N CYS A 196 3.32 -6.50 3.86
CA CYS A 196 2.34 -5.42 3.83
C CYS A 196 2.49 -4.60 5.12
N ILE A 197 2.64 -3.29 4.98
CA ILE A 197 2.77 -2.34 6.09
C ILE A 197 1.55 -1.42 6.06
N PHE A 198 0.69 -1.54 7.07
CA PHE A 198 -0.38 -0.58 7.32
C PHE A 198 0.14 0.60 8.13
N LEU A 199 -0.15 1.81 7.67
CA LEU A 199 0.01 3.05 8.41
C LEU A 199 -1.37 3.60 8.78
N ALA A 200 -1.66 3.75 10.06
CA ALA A 200 -2.90 4.36 10.55
C ALA A 200 -2.63 5.33 11.69
N SER A 201 -3.11 6.56 11.56
CA SER A 201 -2.90 7.62 12.55
C SER A 201 -4.22 8.30 12.90
N GLY A 202 -4.32 8.74 14.15
CA GLY A 202 -5.39 9.57 14.65
C GLY A 202 -6.52 8.79 15.31
N LYS A 203 -7.09 9.40 16.35
CA LYS A 203 -8.14 8.84 17.23
C LYS A 203 -9.35 8.22 16.51
N LYS A 204 -9.73 8.77 15.35
CA LYS A 204 -10.85 8.24 14.53
C LYS A 204 -10.60 6.83 14.00
N LYS A 205 -9.35 6.36 14.01
CA LYS A 205 -8.97 5.00 13.57
C LYS A 205 -9.21 3.93 14.62
N TYR A 206 -9.49 4.28 15.87
CA TYR A 206 -9.60 3.31 16.96
C TYR A 206 -10.59 2.18 16.68
N HIS A 207 -11.85 2.50 16.37
CA HIS A 207 -12.89 1.48 16.15
C HIS A 207 -12.60 0.58 14.95
N VAL A 208 -12.07 1.15 13.86
CA VAL A 208 -11.71 0.35 12.69
C VAL A 208 -10.51 -0.54 12.99
N LEU A 209 -9.54 -0.08 13.78
CA LEU A 209 -8.38 -0.88 14.19
C LEU A 209 -8.77 -2.00 15.16
N GLU A 210 -9.67 -1.77 16.10
CA GLU A 210 -10.21 -2.80 17.00
C GLU A 210 -10.79 -3.97 16.19
N THR A 211 -11.51 -3.67 15.11
CA THR A 211 -12.04 -4.68 14.21
C THR A 211 -10.95 -5.28 13.31
N ALA A 212 -10.11 -4.44 12.70
CA ALA A 212 -9.08 -4.86 11.74
C ALA A 212 -7.99 -5.76 12.34
N LEU A 213 -7.60 -5.50 13.59
CA LEU A 213 -6.59 -6.27 14.31
C LEU A 213 -7.15 -7.57 14.93
N ASN A 214 -8.48 -7.74 14.96
CA ASN A 214 -9.09 -8.98 15.41
C ASN A 214 -9.07 -10.04 14.30
N LEU A 215 -7.90 -10.65 14.09
CA LEU A 215 -7.70 -11.65 13.03
C LEU A 215 -8.39 -13.00 13.30
N MET A 216 -8.85 -13.23 14.53
CA MET A 216 -9.56 -14.45 14.94
C MET A 216 -11.03 -14.45 14.54
N LYS A 217 -11.62 -13.27 14.29
CA LYS A 217 -12.99 -13.15 13.78
C LYS A 217 -13.03 -13.30 12.26
N GLU A 218 -14.20 -13.70 11.78
CA GLU A 218 -14.48 -13.72 10.33
C GLU A 218 -14.26 -12.31 9.75
N PRO A 219 -13.48 -12.16 8.66
CA PRO A 219 -13.19 -10.86 8.09
C PRO A 219 -14.47 -10.16 7.58
N VAL A 220 -14.81 -9.03 8.19
CA VAL A 220 -15.90 -8.15 7.71
C VAL A 220 -15.37 -6.88 7.03
N LEU A 221 -14.10 -6.54 7.28
CA LEU A 221 -13.42 -5.39 6.67
C LEU A 221 -12.37 -5.83 5.64
N PRO A 222 -12.21 -5.09 4.53
CA PRO A 222 -11.10 -5.29 3.59
C PRO A 222 -9.74 -5.31 4.28
N ALA A 223 -9.51 -4.47 5.30
CA ALA A 223 -8.29 -4.48 6.09
C ALA A 223 -7.99 -5.82 6.79
N GLN A 224 -9.01 -6.53 7.28
CA GLN A 224 -8.83 -7.88 7.84
C GLN A 224 -8.52 -8.93 6.77
N MET A 225 -8.91 -8.67 5.52
CA MET A 225 -8.73 -9.58 4.39
C MET A 225 -7.33 -9.48 3.77
N VAL A 226 -6.56 -8.44 4.11
CA VAL A 226 -5.14 -8.36 3.78
C VAL A 226 -4.34 -9.22 4.76
N ARG A 227 -4.04 -10.44 4.33
CA ARG A 227 -3.26 -11.46 5.05
C ARG A 227 -2.27 -12.09 4.07
N PRO A 228 -1.05 -11.53 3.95
CA PRO A 228 -0.02 -12.07 3.06
C PRO A 228 0.16 -13.58 3.24
N TYR A 229 0.03 -14.34 2.15
CA TYR A 229 -0.03 -15.80 2.16
C TYR A 229 1.26 -16.43 2.70
N ASN A 230 2.40 -15.86 2.30
CA ASN A 230 3.74 -16.24 2.72
C ASN A 230 4.55 -14.96 2.95
N GLY A 231 4.24 -14.24 4.02
CA GLY A 231 4.81 -12.92 4.25
C GLY A 231 4.55 -12.37 5.64
N SER A 232 4.90 -11.11 5.79
CA SER A 232 4.69 -10.34 7.02
C SER A 232 3.59 -9.32 6.83
N LEU A 233 2.79 -9.13 7.87
CA LEU A 233 1.81 -8.07 8.02
C LEU A 233 2.23 -7.21 9.20
N CYS A 234 2.58 -5.96 8.92
CA CYS A 234 2.97 -5.00 9.94
C CYS A 234 1.90 -3.91 10.04
N TRP A 235 1.42 -3.65 11.24
CA TRP A 235 0.64 -2.46 11.54
C TRP A 235 1.54 -1.48 12.29
N ILE A 236 1.68 -0.27 11.77
CA ILE A 236 2.36 0.83 12.44
C ILE A 236 1.30 1.91 12.66
N ILE A 237 1.02 2.20 13.93
CA ILE A 237 -0.03 3.13 14.33
C ILE A 237 0.49 4.11 15.37
N ASP A 238 -0.14 5.29 15.49
CA ASP A 238 0.18 6.22 16.57
C ASP A 238 -0.61 5.90 17.85
N GLU A 239 -0.17 6.44 18.99
CA GLU A 239 -0.87 6.29 20.26
C GLU A 239 -2.33 6.78 20.18
N ALA A 240 -2.58 7.82 19.40
CA ALA A 240 -3.92 8.36 19.22
C ALA A 240 -4.86 7.33 18.57
N ALA A 241 -4.43 6.67 17.49
CA ALA A 241 -5.16 5.59 16.84
C ALA A 241 -5.31 4.36 17.73
N TYR A 242 -4.29 4.06 18.56
CA TYR A 242 -4.32 2.92 19.47
C TYR A 242 -5.26 3.12 20.67
N ARG A 243 -5.31 4.33 21.25
CA ARG A 243 -6.11 4.64 22.45
C ARG A 243 -7.53 5.13 22.15
N GLY A 244 -7.74 5.72 20.97
CA GLY A 244 -9.02 6.33 20.60
C GLY A 244 -9.37 7.61 21.35
N GLU A 245 -10.63 8.02 21.25
CA GLU A 245 -11.19 9.06 22.12
C GLU A 245 -11.54 8.44 23.47
N LYS A 246 -11.16 9.09 24.58
CA LYS A 246 -11.78 8.77 25.86
C LYS A 246 -13.27 9.06 25.72
N SER A 247 -14.11 8.06 25.92
CA SER A 247 -15.54 8.28 26.08
C SER A 247 -15.73 9.20 27.28
N GLU A 248 -16.22 10.42 27.04
CA GLU A 248 -16.73 11.29 28.10
C GLU A 248 -17.99 10.70 28.73
#